data_AF-A0A851E408-F1
#
_entry.id   AF-A0A851E408-F1
#
_cell.length_a   1.000
_cell.length_b   1.000
_cell.length_c   1.000
_cell.angle_alpha   90.00
_cell.angle_beta   90.00
_cell.angle_gamma   90.00
#
_symmetry.space_group_name_H-M   'P 1'
#
loop_
_entity.id
_entity.type
_entity.pdbx_description
1 polymer ?
#
loop_
_entity_poly.entity_id
_entity_poly.type
_entity_poly.pdbx_seq_one_letter_code
_entity_poly.pdbx_strand_id
1 'polypeptide(L)' 'TTAATLNHFTVNFTITNLPYTSDLENPDSAKFSAAQNVMNTLLDRLLKESSIGPVFQGCETTAFRYG' A
#
# COMPACT_ATOMS: atom_id res chain seq x y z
N THR A 1 -17.83 5.61 -26.17
CA THR A 1 -16.67 5.51 -25.26
C THR A 1 -17.07 4.66 -24.08
N THR A 2 -16.64 3.39 -24.04
CA THR A 2 -16.94 2.49 -22.93
C THR A 2 -16.20 2.97 -21.70
N ALA A 3 -16.90 3.26 -20.60
CA ALA A 3 -16.26 3.63 -19.34
C ALA A 3 -15.35 2.48 -18.90
N ALA A 4 -14.06 2.76 -18.70
CA ALA A 4 -13.12 1.77 -18.21
C ALA A 4 -13.51 1.38 -16.78
N THR A 5 -13.72 0.08 -16.54
CA THR A 5 -13.98 -0.47 -15.21
C THR A 5 -12.69 -0.56 -14.42
N LEU A 6 -12.64 0.10 -13.27
CA LEU A 6 -11.51 0.01 -12.34
C LEU A 6 -11.55 -1.32 -11.60
N ASN A 7 -10.49 -2.11 -11.71
CA ASN A 7 -10.35 -3.38 -10.99
C ASN A 7 -9.40 -3.24 -9.81
N HIS A 8 -9.80 -3.75 -8.65
CA HIS A 8 -8.96 -3.78 -7.46
C HIS A 8 -8.36 -5.18 -7.27
N PHE A 9 -7.10 -5.23 -6.82
CA PHE A 9 -6.44 -6.46 -6.41
C PHE A 9 -5.63 -6.20 -5.14
N THR A 10 -5.33 -7.27 -4.40
CA THR A 10 -4.54 -7.19 -3.17
C THR A 10 -3.21 -7.88 -3.37
N VAL A 11 -2.14 -7.24 -2.91
CA VAL A 11 -0.79 -7.81 -2.87
C VAL A 11 -0.36 -7.90 -1.42
N ASN A 12 0.09 -9.08 -1.01
CA ASN A 12 0.71 -9.29 0.29
C ASN A 12 2.21 -9.42 0.10
N PHE A 13 2.97 -8.62 0.84
CA PHE A 13 4.44 -8.68 0.85
C PHE A 13 4.94 -8.39 2.27
N THR A 14 6.14 -8.88 2.58
CA THR A 14 6.77 -8.70 3.89
C THR A 14 7.77 -7.56 3.85
N ILE A 15 7.66 -6.63 4.79
CA ILE A 15 8.64 -5.54 4.97
C ILE A 15 9.65 -6.00 6.03
N THR A 16 10.85 -6.38 5.59
CA THR A 16 11.88 -6.91 6.49
C THR A 16 12.54 -5.83 7.35
N ASN A 17 12.51 -4.56 6.91
CA ASN A 17 13.16 -3.44 7.57
C ASN A 17 12.20 -2.58 8.44
N LEU A 18 11.05 -3.13 8.82
CA LEU A 18 10.07 -2.45 9.68
C LEU A 18 9.70 -3.37 10.85
N PRO A 19 10.25 -3.15 12.06
CA PRO A 19 9.88 -3.94 13.23
C PRO A 19 8.40 -3.76 13.57
N TYR A 20 7.69 -4.88 13.74
CA TYR A 20 6.28 -4.88 14.10
C TYR A 20 6.08 -4.47 15.56
N THR A 21 5.08 -3.63 15.82
CA THR A 21 4.68 -3.18 17.18
C THR A 21 3.16 -3.10 17.25
N SER A 22 2.58 -3.15 18.46
CA SER A 22 1.13 -3.01 18.66
C SER A 22 0.54 -1.74 18.05
N ASP A 23 1.31 -0.64 17.96
CA ASP A 23 0.85 0.57 17.27
C ASP A 23 0.57 0.34 15.78
N LEU A 24 1.29 -0.57 15.12
CA LEU A 24 1.04 -0.92 13.71
C LEU A 24 -0.19 -1.82 13.53
N GLU A 25 -0.70 -2.40 14.62
CA GLU A 25 -1.98 -3.12 14.62
C GLU A 25 -3.17 -2.15 14.74
N ASN A 26 -2.96 -0.98 15.36
CA ASN A 26 -4.00 0.01 15.60
C ASN A 26 -4.06 1.08 14.47
N PRO A 27 -5.12 1.11 13.64
CA PRO A 27 -5.28 2.10 12.58
C PRO A 27 -5.31 3.55 13.05
N ASP A 28 -5.72 3.79 14.31
CA ASP A 28 -5.79 5.14 14.89
C ASP A 28 -4.44 5.64 15.43
N SER A 29 -3.40 4.80 15.41
CA SER A 29 -2.09 5.19 15.92
C SER A 29 -1.36 6.10 14.94
N ALA A 30 -0.62 7.07 15.49
CA ALA A 30 0.25 7.94 14.68
C ALA A 30 1.30 7.13 13.89
N LYS A 31 1.75 5.99 14.44
CA LYS A 31 2.75 5.13 13.80
C LYS A 31 2.16 4.38 12.61
N PHE A 32 0.92 3.90 12.72
CA PHE A 32 0.20 3.28 11.61
C PHE A 32 0.04 4.29 10.47
N SER A 33 -0.52 5.46 10.74
CA SER A 33 -0.74 6.51 9.73
C SER A 33 0.57 6.94 9.06
N ALA A 34 1.65 7.10 9.82
CA ALA A 34 2.97 7.43 9.27
C ALA A 34 3.51 6.31 8.36
N ALA A 35 3.46 5.05 8.81
CA ALA A 35 3.91 3.92 8.02
C ALA A 35 3.06 3.73 6.76
N GLN A 36 1.73 3.86 6.87
CA GLN A 36 0.79 3.76 5.76
C GLN A 36 1.10 4.81 4.68
N ASN A 37 1.33 6.06 5.07
CA ASN A 37 1.64 7.14 4.13
C ASN A 37 2.97 6.90 3.39
N VAL A 38 4.00 6.44 4.12
CA VAL A 38 5.30 6.07 3.51
C VAL A 38 5.12 4.93 2.53
N MET A 39 4.41 3.87 2.93
CA MET A 39 4.19 2.70 2.07
C MET A 39 3.39 3.05 0.81
N ASN A 40 2.31 3.82 0.95
CA ASN A 40 1.51 4.28 -0.19
C ASN A 40 2.36 5.08 -1.17
N THR A 41 3.20 5.99 -0.69
CA THR A 41 4.09 6.80 -1.54
C THR A 41 5.08 5.94 -2.31
N LEU A 42 5.71 4.97 -1.63
CA LEU A 42 6.70 4.09 -2.25
C LEU A 42 6.07 3.14 -3.27
N LEU A 43 4.94 2.52 -2.92
CA LEU A 43 4.23 1.59 -3.80
C LEU A 43 3.63 2.30 -5.02
N ASP A 44 3.04 3.48 -4.82
CA ASP A 44 2.46 4.25 -5.91
C ASP A 44 3.54 4.62 -6.95
N ARG A 45 4.71 5.09 -6.49
CA ARG A 45 5.85 5.35 -7.37
C ARG A 45 6.31 4.09 -8.10
N LEU A 46 6.53 2.99 -7.36
CA LEU A 46 7.04 1.74 -7.92
C LEU A 46 6.07 1.17 -8.98
N LEU A 47 4.77 1.20 -8.72
CA LEU A 47 3.76 0.66 -9.62
C LEU A 47 3.57 1.56 -10.86
N LYS A 48 3.70 2.87 -10.73
CA LYS A 48 3.73 3.81 -11.87
C LYS A 48 4.93 3.57 -12.79
N GLU A 49 6.07 3.17 -12.23
CA GLU A 49 7.29 2.85 -12.99
C GLU A 49 7.29 1.40 -13.54
N SER A 50 6.28 0.59 -13.21
CA SER A 50 6.19 -0.82 -13.62
C SER A 50 5.47 -1.01 -14.96
N SER A 51 5.38 -2.27 -15.43
CA SER A 51 4.64 -2.63 -16.64
C SER A 51 3.14 -2.31 -16.59
N ILE A 52 2.54 -2.16 -15.41
CA ILE A 52 1.13 -1.77 -15.24
C ILE A 52 0.92 -0.25 -15.13
N GLY A 53 2.00 0.53 -15.05
CA GLY A 53 1.96 1.98 -14.87
C GLY A 53 0.97 2.73 -15.78
N PRO A 54 0.87 2.41 -17.09
CA PRO A 54 -0.07 3.08 -18.00
C PRO A 54 -1.56 2.93 -17.64
N VAL A 55 -1.94 1.90 -16.88
CA VAL A 55 -3.33 1.62 -16.47
C VAL A 55 -3.53 1.65 -14.95
N PHE A 56 -2.47 1.96 -14.20
CA PHE A 56 -2.50 1.99 -12.75
C PHE A 56 -3.03 3.34 -12.24
N GLN A 57 -4.07 3.29 -11.39
CA GLN A 57 -4.74 4.48 -10.87
C GLN A 57 -4.21 4.91 -9.49
N GLY A 58 -3.76 3.95 -8.68
CA GLY A 58 -3.29 4.18 -7.31
C GLY A 58 -3.38 2.92 -6.45
N CYS A 59 -2.86 3.00 -5.24
CA CYS A 59 -2.91 1.94 -4.25
C CYS A 59 -3.06 2.51 -2.83
N GLU A 60 -3.51 1.66 -1.91
CA GLU A 60 -3.61 1.95 -0.50
C GLU A 60 -3.18 0.73 0.32
N THR A 61 -2.40 0.98 1.36
CA THR A 61 -2.01 -0.01 2.36
C THR A 61 -3.17 -0.21 3.33
N THR A 62 -3.75 -1.41 3.34
CA THR A 62 -4.96 -1.71 4.12
C THR A 62 -4.69 -2.19 5.54
N ALA A 63 -3.54 -2.83 5.78
CA ALA A 63 -3.17 -3.35 7.10
C ALA A 63 -1.66 -3.62 7.20
N PHE A 64 -1.14 -3.48 8.41
CA PHE A 64 0.14 -4.10 8.80
C PHE A 64 -0.15 -5.32 9.68
N ARG A 65 0.45 -6.45 9.33
CA ARG A 65 0.25 -7.72 10.04
C ARG A 65 1.59 -8.25 10.52
N TYR A 66 1.57 -8.97 11.63
CA TYR A 66 2.72 -9.76 12.05
C TYR A 66 3.01 -10.85 11.00
N GLY A 67 4.29 -10.99 10.65
CA GLY A 67 4.78 -11.90 9.61
C GLY A 67 5.51 -13.11 10.16
#